data_AF-A0A846WJV4-F1
#
_entry.id   AF-A0A846WJV4-F1
#
_cell.length_a   1.000
_cell.length_b   1.000
_cell.length_c   1.000
_cell.angle_alpha   90.00
_cell.angle_beta   90.00
_cell.angle_gamma   90.00
#
_symmetry.space_group_name_H-M   'P 1'
#
loop_
_entity.id
_entity.type
_entity.pdbx_description
1 polymer ?
#
loop_
_entity_poly.entity_id
_entity_poly.type
_entity_poly.pdbx_seq_one_letter_code
_entity_poly.pdbx_strand_id
1 'polypeptide(L)'
;MPFEVGLAGFHAVRDAGLLAGTPSAAEVAAVLSAPLHVGDRQVRYRFPRQRARYLAGALSRISEVDALPTEARALRDWLLVLPGIGPKTAGWIVRNHLSSDDVAIIDVHIHRAAVRAGVFDPRWQIDRDYRRMEAFFLAWASRGGVHAADLDAMIWAAGAQEVRTRRGAPRYRS
;
A
#
# COMPACT_ATOMS: atom_id res chain seq x y z
N MET A 1 10.39 5.15 4.52
CA MET A 1 10.54 6.46 3.84
C MET A 1 9.32 7.29 4.23
N PRO A 2 9.49 8.54 4.66
CA PRO A 2 8.36 9.43 4.93
C PRO A 2 7.51 9.62 3.66
N PHE A 3 6.21 9.79 3.82
CA PHE A 3 5.25 10.01 2.71
C PHE A 3 5.68 11.19 1.83
N GLU A 4 6.04 12.31 2.45
CA GLU A 4 6.44 13.55 1.77
C GLU A 4 7.65 13.37 0.84
N VAL A 5 8.62 12.56 1.23
CA VAL A 5 9.80 12.26 0.37
C VAL A 5 9.40 11.39 -0.81
N GLY A 6 8.44 10.48 -0.62
CA GLY A 6 7.84 9.71 -1.71
C GLY A 6 7.14 10.61 -2.72
N LEU A 7 6.35 11.58 -2.22
CA LEU A 7 5.63 12.55 -3.04
C LEU A 7 6.58 13.49 -3.81
N ALA A 8 7.63 13.99 -3.15
CA ALA A 8 8.67 14.78 -3.82
C ALA A 8 9.36 13.98 -4.93
N GLY A 9 9.64 12.69 -4.70
CA GLY A 9 10.18 11.81 -5.74
C GLY A 9 9.23 11.60 -6.91
N PHE A 10 7.93 11.44 -6.65
CA PHE A 10 6.90 11.38 -7.70
C PHE A 10 6.89 12.66 -8.54
N HIS A 11 6.86 13.83 -7.91
CA HIS A 11 6.88 15.12 -8.62
C HIS A 11 8.14 15.28 -9.46
N ALA A 12 9.32 14.99 -8.91
CA ALA A 12 10.57 15.09 -9.67
C ALA A 12 10.57 14.22 -10.95
N VAL A 13 10.09 12.97 -10.85
CA VAL A 13 10.01 12.06 -12.02
C VAL A 13 8.94 12.51 -13.02
N ARG A 14 7.79 12.99 -12.54
CA ARG A 14 6.72 13.55 -13.38
C ARG A 14 7.18 14.79 -14.13
N ASP A 15 7.79 15.73 -13.42
CA ASP A 15 8.20 17.04 -13.97
C ASP A 15 9.39 16.88 -14.94
N ALA A 16 10.17 15.81 -14.81
CA ALA A 16 11.15 15.37 -15.80
C ALA A 16 10.53 14.68 -17.04
N GLY A 17 9.19 14.53 -17.11
CA GLY A 17 8.48 13.94 -18.24
C GLY A 17 8.56 12.40 -18.33
N LEU A 18 9.12 11.73 -17.32
CA LEU A 18 9.43 10.29 -17.39
C LEU A 18 8.22 9.39 -17.14
N LEU A 19 7.08 9.92 -16.70
CA LEU A 19 5.87 9.11 -16.43
C LEU A 19 5.00 8.84 -17.67
N ALA A 20 5.22 9.57 -18.76
CA ALA A 20 4.38 9.48 -19.97
C ALA A 20 4.89 8.46 -21.01
N GLY A 21 5.96 7.73 -20.71
CA GLY A 21 6.56 6.76 -21.63
C GLY A 21 7.19 5.58 -20.90
N THR A 22 8.19 4.97 -21.53
CA THR A 22 8.92 3.80 -21.04
C THR A 22 10.37 4.16 -20.70
N PRO A 23 10.61 4.99 -19.67
CA PRO A 23 11.97 5.41 -19.35
C PRO A 23 12.80 4.21 -18.90
N SER A 24 14.10 4.27 -19.14
CA SER A 24 15.04 3.32 -18.57
C SER A 24 15.12 3.49 -17.05
N ALA A 25 15.49 2.41 -16.37
CA ALA A 25 15.77 2.47 -14.93
C ALA A 25 16.94 3.42 -14.60
N ALA A 26 17.83 3.70 -15.56
CA ALA A 26 18.93 4.64 -15.36
C ALA A 26 18.44 6.10 -15.32
N GLU A 27 17.54 6.48 -16.24
CA GLU A 27 16.94 7.82 -16.28
C GLU A 27 16.15 8.13 -15.01
N VAL A 28 15.28 7.19 -14.59
CA VAL A 28 14.53 7.36 -13.34
C VAL A 28 15.46 7.40 -12.13
N ALA A 29 16.52 6.58 -12.11
CA ALA A 29 17.47 6.58 -11.00
C ALA A 29 18.25 7.89 -10.92
N ALA A 30 18.60 8.50 -12.06
CA ALA A 30 19.27 9.79 -12.10
C ALA A 30 18.41 10.89 -11.44
N VAL A 31 17.13 10.95 -11.81
CA VAL A 31 16.18 11.90 -11.21
C VAL A 31 16.01 11.65 -9.70
N LEU A 32 15.78 10.40 -9.29
CA LEU A 32 15.59 10.07 -7.87
C LEU A 32 16.87 10.24 -7.03
N SER A 33 18.05 10.25 -7.66
CA SER A 33 19.33 10.45 -6.96
C SER A 33 19.66 11.94 -6.77
N ALA A 34 19.03 12.83 -7.54
CA ALA A 34 19.17 14.27 -7.37
C ALA A 34 18.56 14.74 -6.03
N PRO A 35 18.99 15.88 -5.48
CA PRO A 35 18.35 16.48 -4.32
C PRO A 35 16.86 16.74 -4.56
N LEU A 36 16.01 16.21 -3.67
CA LEU A 36 14.56 16.43 -3.69
C LEU A 36 14.18 17.50 -2.67
N HIS A 37 13.17 18.31 -2.98
CA HIS A 37 12.67 19.36 -2.09
C HIS A 37 11.41 18.89 -1.36
N VAL A 38 11.40 19.04 -0.03
CA VAL A 38 10.24 18.80 0.85
C VAL A 38 10.09 20.02 1.74
N GLY A 39 9.16 20.91 1.40
CA GLY A 39 9.11 22.27 1.95
C GLY A 39 10.44 22.99 1.67
N ASP A 40 11.00 23.64 2.69
CA ASP A 40 12.28 24.37 2.59
C ASP A 40 13.52 23.45 2.70
N ARG A 41 13.32 22.14 2.81
CA ARG A 41 14.41 21.18 3.05
C ARG A 41 14.77 20.42 1.79
N GLN A 42 16.06 20.25 1.57
CA GLN A 42 16.58 19.25 0.62
C GLN A 42 16.79 17.90 1.31
N VAL A 43 16.34 16.84 0.64
CA VAL A 43 16.44 15.46 1.13
C VAL A 43 16.94 14.54 0.01
N ARG A 44 17.61 13.46 0.42
CA ARG A 44 18.04 12.40 -0.49
C ARG A 44 17.02 11.26 -0.51
N TYR A 45 16.72 10.75 -1.70
CA TYR A 45 15.92 9.54 -1.81
C TYR A 45 16.75 8.32 -1.40
N ARG A 46 16.21 7.46 -0.52
CA ARG A 46 16.99 6.39 0.12
C ARG A 46 17.29 5.21 -0.80
N PHE A 47 16.40 4.91 -1.75
CA PHE A 47 16.50 3.72 -2.60
C PHE A 47 16.26 4.04 -4.09
N PRO A 48 17.02 4.97 -4.69
CA PRO A 48 16.73 5.48 -6.03
C PRO A 48 16.85 4.37 -7.08
N ARG A 49 17.90 3.56 -7.04
CA ARG A 49 18.13 2.46 -8.00
C ARG A 49 17.05 1.39 -7.94
N GLN A 50 16.67 0.94 -6.75
CA GLN A 50 15.64 -0.08 -6.59
C GLN A 50 14.28 0.45 -7.05
N ARG A 51 13.90 1.67 -6.65
CA ARG A 51 12.63 2.27 -7.07
C ARG A 51 12.58 2.57 -8.56
N ALA A 52 13.70 2.98 -9.15
CA ALA A 52 13.80 3.19 -10.58
C ALA A 52 13.59 1.90 -11.38
N ARG A 53 14.17 0.77 -10.94
CA ARG A 53 13.93 -0.54 -11.56
C ARG A 53 12.45 -0.94 -11.49
N TYR A 54 11.80 -0.72 -10.35
CA TYR A 54 10.38 -1.04 -10.19
C TYR A 54 9.51 -0.13 -11.05
N LEU A 55 9.75 1.18 -11.05
CA LEU A 55 8.95 2.14 -11.82
C LEU A 55 9.10 1.93 -13.33
N ALA A 56 10.34 1.86 -13.84
CA ALA A 56 10.60 1.62 -15.25
C ALA A 56 9.99 0.29 -15.73
N GLY A 57 10.18 -0.78 -14.94
CA GLY A 57 9.59 -2.08 -15.25
C GLY A 57 8.05 -2.06 -15.24
N ALA A 58 7.43 -1.35 -14.29
CA ALA A 58 5.98 -1.22 -14.24
C ALA A 58 5.43 -0.41 -15.43
N LEU A 59 6.06 0.72 -15.78
CA LEU A 59 5.66 1.55 -16.93
C LEU A 59 5.79 0.78 -18.25
N SER A 60 6.85 -0.02 -18.43
CA SER A 60 6.98 -0.92 -19.59
C SER A 60 5.79 -1.86 -19.71
N ARG A 61 5.43 -2.56 -18.62
CA ARG A 61 4.29 -3.50 -18.64
C ARG A 61 2.94 -2.82 -18.86
N ILE A 62 2.77 -1.61 -18.33
CA ILE A 62 1.58 -0.80 -18.59
C ILE A 62 1.49 -0.43 -20.07
N SER A 63 2.60 -0.11 -20.72
CA SER A 63 2.63 0.25 -22.15
C SER A 63 2.37 -0.94 -23.11
N GLU A 64 2.49 -2.16 -22.61
CA GLU A 64 2.28 -3.40 -23.38
C GLU A 64 0.81 -3.83 -23.46
N VAL A 65 -0.09 -3.20 -22.70
CA VAL A 65 -1.51 -3.55 -22.66
C VAL A 65 -2.39 -2.45 -23.26
N ASP A 66 -3.37 -2.84 -24.06
CA ASP A 66 -4.32 -1.88 -24.67
C ASP A 66 -5.28 -1.28 -23.63
N ALA A 67 -5.67 -2.10 -22.64
CA ALA A 67 -6.57 -1.69 -21.58
C ALA A 67 -6.25 -2.43 -20.27
N LEU A 68 -6.47 -1.73 -19.15
CA LEU A 68 -6.39 -2.33 -17.82
C LEU A 68 -7.70 -3.06 -17.47
N PRO A 69 -7.65 -4.13 -16.66
CA PRO A 69 -8.86 -4.75 -16.14
C PRO A 69 -9.70 -3.75 -15.34
N THR A 70 -11.02 -3.76 -15.55
CA THR A 70 -11.98 -2.89 -14.83
C THR A 70 -12.51 -3.53 -13.55
N GLU A 71 -12.50 -4.85 -13.47
CA GLU A 71 -12.95 -5.59 -12.29
C GLU A 71 -11.89 -5.55 -11.18
N ALA A 72 -12.31 -5.22 -9.96
CA ALA A 72 -11.40 -4.96 -8.84
C ALA A 72 -10.41 -6.11 -8.55
N ARG A 73 -10.90 -7.35 -8.53
CA ARG A 73 -10.06 -8.53 -8.29
C ARG A 73 -9.10 -8.80 -9.45
N ALA A 74 -9.56 -8.59 -10.69
CA ALA A 74 -8.75 -8.78 -11.88
C ALA A 74 -7.65 -7.70 -11.96
N LEU A 75 -7.99 -6.44 -11.67
CA LEU A 75 -7.02 -5.35 -11.62
C LEU A 75 -5.97 -5.58 -10.52
N ARG A 76 -6.38 -6.03 -9.33
CA ARG A 76 -5.45 -6.38 -8.25
C ARG A 76 -4.48 -7.48 -8.70
N ASP A 77 -5.00 -8.55 -9.29
CA ASP A 77 -4.18 -9.68 -9.73
C ASP A 77 -3.23 -9.31 -10.86
N TRP A 78 -3.66 -8.42 -11.77
CA TRP A 78 -2.78 -7.85 -12.79
C TRP A 78 -1.68 -6.97 -12.18
N LEU A 79 -2.01 -6.11 -11.21
CA LEU A 79 -1.05 -5.26 -10.50
C LEU A 79 0.02 -6.07 -9.76
N LEU A 80 -0.31 -7.26 -9.26
CA LEU A 80 0.64 -8.16 -8.58
C LEU A 80 1.76 -8.67 -9.49
N VAL A 81 1.58 -8.61 -10.81
CA VAL A 81 2.62 -8.99 -11.79
C VAL A 81 3.65 -7.86 -11.94
N LEU A 82 3.30 -6.63 -11.57
CA LEU A 82 4.18 -5.48 -11.71
C LEU A 82 5.31 -5.50 -10.66
N PRO A 83 6.55 -5.19 -11.06
CA PRO A 83 7.68 -5.21 -10.14
C PRO A 83 7.52 -4.16 -9.04
N GLY A 84 7.71 -4.58 -7.79
CA GLY A 84 7.62 -3.70 -6.63
C GLY A 84 6.20 -3.41 -6.14
N ILE A 85 5.18 -4.07 -6.71
CA ILE A 85 3.79 -4.01 -6.23
C ILE A 85 3.46 -5.32 -5.52
N GLY A 86 3.37 -5.25 -4.19
CA GLY A 86 2.88 -6.37 -3.37
C GLY A 86 1.37 -6.32 -3.14
N PRO A 87 0.77 -7.35 -2.52
CA PRO A 87 -0.68 -7.46 -2.32
C PRO A 87 -1.32 -6.27 -1.63
N LYS A 88 -0.67 -5.73 -0.59
CA LYS A 88 -1.13 -4.52 0.10
C LYS A 88 -1.22 -3.32 -0.85
N THR A 89 -0.17 -3.09 -1.65
CA THR A 89 -0.12 -1.96 -2.58
C THR A 89 -1.13 -2.15 -3.71
N ALA A 90 -1.27 -3.36 -4.24
CA ALA A 90 -2.26 -3.68 -5.27
C ALA A 90 -3.68 -3.43 -4.76
N GLY A 91 -4.04 -3.93 -3.57
CA GLY A 91 -5.33 -3.69 -2.94
C GLY A 91 -5.58 -2.19 -2.68
N TRP A 92 -4.55 -1.46 -2.23
CA TRP A 92 -4.66 -0.02 -2.03
C TRP A 92 -4.92 0.74 -3.34
N ILE A 93 -4.23 0.40 -4.44
CA ILE A 93 -4.47 1.01 -5.75
C ILE A 93 -5.90 0.74 -6.19
N VAL A 94 -6.35 -0.51 -6.17
CA VAL A 94 -7.70 -0.90 -6.61
C VAL A 94 -8.78 -0.18 -5.80
N ARG A 95 -8.64 -0.16 -4.47
CA ARG A 95 -9.63 0.48 -3.59
C ARG A 95 -9.73 1.98 -3.85
N ASN A 96 -8.62 2.68 -4.05
CA ASN A 96 -8.64 4.12 -4.32
C ASN A 96 -9.02 4.47 -5.77
N HIS A 97 -8.68 3.60 -6.74
CA HIS A 97 -8.95 3.86 -8.15
C HIS A 97 -10.41 3.53 -8.53
N LEU A 98 -10.94 2.41 -8.03
CA LEU A 98 -12.26 1.92 -8.39
C LEU A 98 -13.32 2.14 -7.30
N SER A 99 -12.94 2.64 -6.12
CA SER A 99 -13.83 2.75 -4.95
C SER A 99 -14.53 1.42 -4.61
N SER A 100 -13.86 0.28 -4.83
CA SER A 100 -14.43 -1.06 -4.65
C SER A 100 -14.17 -1.63 -3.26
N ASP A 101 -15.17 -2.31 -2.70
CA ASP A 101 -15.08 -3.12 -1.47
C ASP A 101 -14.74 -4.60 -1.73
N ASP A 102 -14.50 -5.00 -2.99
CA ASP A 102 -14.26 -6.40 -3.36
C ASP A 102 -12.83 -6.88 -3.03
N VAL A 103 -11.98 -5.98 -2.56
CA VAL A 103 -10.60 -6.23 -2.13
C VAL A 103 -10.37 -5.61 -0.76
N ALA A 104 -9.50 -6.24 0.05
CA ALA A 104 -9.15 -5.72 1.36
C ALA A 104 -7.64 -5.43 1.48
N ILE A 105 -7.32 -4.39 2.25
CA ILE A 105 -5.95 -3.95 2.46
C ILE A 105 -5.45 -4.51 3.79
N ILE A 106 -4.91 -5.73 3.79
CA ILE A 106 -4.43 -6.36 5.02
C ILE A 106 -3.11 -5.72 5.44
N ASP A 107 -3.17 -4.90 6.49
CA ASP A 107 -1.99 -4.35 7.14
C ASP A 107 -1.78 -4.93 8.55
N VAL A 108 -0.77 -4.42 9.25
CA VAL A 108 -0.42 -4.90 10.59
C VAL A 108 -1.52 -4.66 11.63
N HIS A 109 -2.34 -3.62 11.48
CA HIS A 109 -3.42 -3.30 12.41
C HIS A 109 -4.62 -4.20 12.16
N ILE A 110 -5.02 -4.38 10.89
CA ILE A 110 -6.04 -5.36 10.52
C ILE A 110 -5.62 -6.75 10.98
N HIS A 111 -4.39 -7.18 10.66
CA HIS A 111 -3.88 -8.49 11.05
C HIS A 111 -4.00 -8.72 12.55
N ARG A 112 -3.53 -7.77 13.37
CA ARG A 112 -3.61 -7.87 14.83
C ARG A 112 -5.05 -7.89 15.34
N ALA A 113 -5.93 -7.07 14.78
CA ALA A 113 -7.33 -7.03 15.18
C ALA A 113 -8.06 -8.33 14.83
N ALA A 114 -7.88 -8.82 13.60
CA ALA A 114 -8.48 -10.06 13.13
C ALA A 114 -7.97 -11.29 13.90
N VAL A 115 -6.68 -11.34 14.27
CA VAL A 115 -6.15 -12.39 15.15
C VAL A 115 -6.81 -12.31 16.54
N ARG A 116 -6.92 -11.12 17.14
CA ARG A 116 -7.60 -10.95 18.44
C ARG A 116 -9.08 -11.32 18.40
N ALA A 117 -9.75 -11.06 17.28
CA ALA A 117 -11.14 -11.41 17.05
C ALA A 117 -11.36 -12.90 16.71
N GLY A 118 -10.29 -13.70 16.60
CA GLY A 118 -10.37 -15.11 16.20
C GLY A 118 -10.71 -15.33 14.72
N VAL A 119 -10.63 -14.28 13.90
CA VAL A 119 -10.92 -14.32 12.46
C VAL A 119 -9.71 -14.82 11.68
N PHE A 120 -8.49 -14.46 12.10
CA PHE A 120 -7.24 -14.94 11.50
C PHE A 120 -6.57 -15.96 12.43
N ASP A 121 -6.02 -17.03 11.84
CA ASP A 121 -5.11 -17.92 12.56
C ASP A 121 -3.79 -17.18 12.85
N PRO A 122 -3.30 -17.14 14.10
CA PRO A 122 -2.04 -16.50 14.46
C PRO A 122 -0.81 -17.03 13.69
N ARG A 123 -0.91 -18.23 13.10
CA ARG A 123 0.17 -18.86 12.32
C ARG A 123 0.23 -18.35 10.88
N TRP A 124 -0.84 -17.78 10.35
CA TRP A 124 -0.86 -17.25 8.99
C TRP A 124 0.15 -16.11 8.83
N GLN A 125 0.83 -16.09 7.69
CA GLN A 125 1.86 -15.09 7.40
C GLN A 125 1.39 -14.16 6.28
N ILE A 126 1.55 -12.85 6.44
CA ILE A 126 1.05 -11.84 5.48
C ILE A 126 1.66 -12.05 4.08
N ASP A 127 2.90 -12.50 3.98
CA ASP A 127 3.60 -12.75 2.71
C ASP A 127 3.08 -14.00 1.97
N ARG A 128 2.55 -14.99 2.69
CA ARG A 128 2.11 -16.29 2.13
C ARG A 128 0.60 -16.42 2.05
N ASP A 129 -0.10 -15.96 3.06
CA ASP A 129 -1.53 -16.19 3.28
C ASP A 129 -2.39 -14.96 2.94
N TYR A 130 -1.83 -13.92 2.28
CA TYR A 130 -2.56 -12.67 2.03
C TYR A 130 -3.94 -12.89 1.41
N ARG A 131 -4.03 -13.71 0.35
CA ARG A 131 -5.32 -14.02 -0.31
C ARG A 131 -6.33 -14.66 0.63
N ARG A 132 -5.85 -15.54 1.52
CA ARG A 132 -6.69 -16.19 2.54
C ARG A 132 -7.14 -15.15 3.57
N MET A 133 -6.22 -14.36 4.11
CA MET A 133 -6.53 -13.28 5.05
C MET A 133 -7.53 -12.28 4.48
N GLU A 134 -7.34 -11.86 3.23
CA GLU A 134 -8.25 -10.96 2.51
C GLU A 134 -9.66 -11.57 2.39
N ALA A 135 -9.77 -12.83 1.95
CA ALA A 135 -11.05 -13.51 1.85
C ALA A 135 -11.77 -13.60 3.20
N PHE A 136 -11.05 -13.93 4.28
CA PHE A 136 -11.61 -13.97 5.64
C PHE A 136 -12.04 -12.59 6.13
N PHE A 137 -11.28 -11.53 5.82
CA PHE A 137 -11.64 -10.17 6.19
C PHE A 137 -12.91 -9.70 5.47
N LEU A 138 -13.01 -9.94 4.16
CA LEU A 138 -14.21 -9.61 3.39
C LEU A 138 -15.44 -10.39 3.89
N ALA A 139 -15.27 -11.68 4.20
CA ALA A 139 -16.33 -12.49 4.78
C ALA A 139 -16.73 -11.98 6.18
N TRP A 140 -15.78 -11.49 6.97
CA TRP A 140 -16.06 -10.90 8.28
C TRP A 140 -16.89 -9.62 8.15
N ALA A 141 -16.50 -8.70 7.27
CA ALA A 141 -17.25 -7.48 6.99
C ALA A 141 -18.68 -7.80 6.51
N SER A 142 -18.78 -8.71 5.53
CA SER A 142 -20.07 -9.16 4.97
C SER A 142 -20.99 -9.78 6.03
N ARG A 143 -20.47 -10.66 6.89
CA ARG A 143 -21.24 -11.26 8.00
C ARG A 143 -21.65 -10.23 9.06
N GLY A 144 -20.84 -9.19 9.24
CA GLY A 144 -21.14 -8.06 10.12
C GLY A 144 -22.13 -7.06 9.52
N GLY A 145 -22.50 -7.21 8.23
CA GLY A 145 -23.38 -6.28 7.53
C GLY A 145 -22.75 -4.90 7.29
N VAL A 146 -21.43 -4.81 7.20
CA VAL A 146 -20.69 -3.56 6.99
C VAL A 146 -19.81 -3.64 5.74
N HIS A 147 -19.50 -2.48 5.15
CA HIS A 147 -18.51 -2.40 4.09
C HIS A 147 -17.10 -2.72 4.62
N ALA A 148 -16.27 -3.33 3.77
CA ALA A 148 -14.89 -3.67 4.14
C ALA A 148 -14.08 -2.42 4.52
N ALA A 149 -14.30 -1.31 3.82
CA ALA A 149 -13.67 -0.02 4.14
C ALA A 149 -14.10 0.52 5.51
N ASP A 150 -15.37 0.36 5.90
CA ASP A 150 -15.87 0.83 7.20
C ASP A 150 -15.27 -0.02 8.33
N LEU A 151 -15.22 -1.34 8.16
CA LEU A 151 -14.58 -2.23 9.13
C LEU A 151 -13.09 -1.88 9.33
N ASP A 152 -12.36 -1.60 8.24
CA ASP A 152 -10.97 -1.13 8.30
C ASP A 152 -10.86 0.18 9.12
N ALA A 153 -11.69 1.17 8.80
CA ALA A 153 -11.70 2.46 9.50
C ALA A 153 -12.00 2.30 11.00
N MET A 154 -12.96 1.44 11.36
CA MET A 154 -13.29 1.12 12.75
C MET A 154 -12.13 0.48 13.50
N ILE A 155 -11.47 -0.52 12.89
CA ILE A 155 -10.29 -1.18 13.47
C ILE A 155 -9.17 -0.17 13.73
N TRP A 156 -8.92 0.72 12.78
CA TRP A 156 -7.94 1.79 12.93
C TRP A 156 -8.29 2.76 14.07
N ALA A 157 -9.52 3.22 14.14
CA ALA A 157 -10.00 4.14 15.18
C ALA A 157 -9.87 3.51 16.59
N ALA A 158 -10.29 2.26 16.74
CA ALA A 158 -10.18 1.51 17.99
C ALA A 158 -8.71 1.33 18.42
N GLY A 159 -7.83 0.97 17.48
CA GLY A 159 -6.39 0.84 17.75
C GLY A 159 -5.74 2.14 18.21
N ALA A 160 -6.13 3.28 17.60
CA ALA A 160 -5.64 4.59 18.01
C ALA A 160 -6.06 4.96 19.44
N GLN A 161 -7.30 4.63 19.84
CA GLN A 161 -7.81 4.84 21.19
C GLN A 161 -7.09 3.98 22.24
N GLU A 162 -6.78 2.71 21.92
CA GLU A 162 -6.02 1.80 22.78
C GLU A 162 -4.60 2.33 23.06
N VAL A 163 -3.94 2.91 22.06
CA VAL A 163 -2.61 3.52 22.23
C VAL A 163 -2.67 4.76 23.12
N ARG A 164 -3.71 5.61 22.95
CA ARG A 164 -3.90 6.82 23.76
C ARG A 164 -4.12 6.48 25.23
N THR A 165 -5.00 5.53 25.53
CA THR A 165 -5.31 5.09 26.90
C THR A 165 -4.09 4.48 27.60
N ARG A 166 -3.32 3.61 26.92
CA ARG A 166 -2.08 3.04 27.49
C ARG A 166 -0.98 4.06 27.77
N ARG A 167 -0.90 5.15 26.99
CA ARG A 167 0.06 6.24 27.24
C ARG A 167 -0.37 7.17 28.38
N GLY A 168 -1.66 7.25 28.67
CA GLY A 168 -2.22 8.03 29.79
C GLY A 168 -2.32 7.26 31.12
N ALA A 169 -2.11 5.93 31.12
CA ALA A 169 -2.18 5.13 32.35
C ALA A 169 -0.94 5.35 33.24
N PRO A 170 -1.10 5.66 34.54
CA PRO A 170 0.02 5.80 35.45
C PRO A 170 0.78 4.48 35.56
N ARG A 171 2.09 4.51 35.30
CA ARG A 171 2.97 3.37 35.53
C ARG A 171 3.21 3.24 37.02
N TYR A 172 2.37 2.49 37.72
CA TYR A 172 2.74 1.98 39.04
C TYR A 172 3.88 0.99 38.86
N ARG A 173 5.09 1.39 39.26
CA ARG A 173 6.20 0.46 39.48
C ARG A 173 5.96 -0.22 40.83
N SER A 174 5.81 -1.54 40.80
CA SER A 174 5.98 -2.41 41.97
C SER A 174 7.46 -2.54 42.33
#